data_AF-X8ARL3-F1
#
_entry.id   AF-X8ARL3-F1
#
_cell.length_a   1.000
_cell.length_b   1.000
_cell.length_c   1.000
_cell.angle_alpha   90.00
_cell.angle_beta   90.00
_cell.angle_gamma   90.00
#
_symmetry.space_group_name_H-M   'P 1'
#
loop_
_entity.id
_entity.type
_entity.pdbx_description
1 polymer ?
#
loop_
_entity_poly.entity_id
_entity_poly.type
_entity_poly.pdbx_seq_one_letter_code
_entity_poly.pdbx_strand_id
1 'polypeptide(L)'
;MGERLTDLPLTLYSDPLAPGLACSPFVATSASSETVSVFDNGMDIEQVDWIRDGVINALAYPRAAAAEFGAPVAVAADNLLMTGGSAALDEMVASTERGLLLTTLWYIREVDPTTLLLTGLTRDGVYLVEDGR
;
A
#
# COMPACT_ATOMS: atom_id res chain seq x y z
N MET A 1 -15.77 -3.64 6.13
CA MET A 1 -15.23 -2.27 6.16
C MET A 1 -15.51 -1.66 7.53
N GLY A 2 -14.62 -0.79 8.03
CA GLY A 2 -14.73 -0.16 9.35
C GLY A 2 -14.01 -0.88 10.49
N GLU A 3 -13.34 -2.00 10.21
CA GLU A 3 -12.51 -2.70 11.20
C GLU A 3 -11.18 -1.98 11.39
N ARG A 4 -10.74 -1.85 12.65
CA ARG A 4 -9.43 -1.26 12.99
C ARG A 4 -8.34 -2.32 12.82
N LEU A 5 -7.43 -2.09 11.89
CA LEU A 5 -6.27 -2.94 11.65
C LEU A 5 -5.12 -2.63 12.61
N THR A 6 -4.98 -1.36 13.00
CA THR A 6 -3.91 -0.90 13.89
C THR A 6 -4.32 0.35 14.67
N ASP A 7 -3.70 0.55 15.83
CA ASP A 7 -3.83 1.78 16.63
C ASP A 7 -2.97 2.93 16.08
N LEU A 8 -2.08 2.65 15.13
CA LEU A 8 -1.30 3.68 14.44
C LEU A 8 -2.23 4.54 13.57
N PRO A 9 -2.14 5.88 13.64
CA PRO A 9 -2.95 6.79 12.83
C PRO A 9 -2.34 6.91 11.42
N LEU A 10 -2.27 5.79 10.70
CA LEU A 10 -1.76 5.74 9.34
C LEU A 10 -2.90 5.74 8.32
N THR A 11 -2.65 6.38 7.19
CA THR A 11 -3.51 6.34 6.01
C THR A 11 -2.69 5.77 4.85
N LEU A 12 -3.20 4.70 4.24
CA LEU A 12 -2.62 4.04 3.08
C LEU A 12 -3.59 4.19 1.90
N TYR A 13 -3.13 4.78 0.81
CA TYR A 13 -3.95 5.09 -0.35
C TYR A 13 -3.20 4.83 -1.66
N SER A 14 -3.93 4.71 -2.75
CA SER A 14 -3.38 4.76 -4.11
C SER A 14 -3.97 5.97 -4.83
N ASP A 15 -3.18 6.62 -5.69
CA ASP A 15 -3.58 7.80 -6.45
C ASP A 15 -2.81 7.84 -7.78
N PRO A 16 -3.46 7.64 -8.95
CA PRO A 16 -2.75 7.60 -10.22
C PRO A 16 -2.12 8.94 -10.63
N LEU A 17 -2.54 10.04 -9.99
CA LEU A 17 -2.02 11.38 -10.25
C LEU A 17 -1.00 11.85 -9.20
N ALA A 18 -0.59 10.96 -8.28
CA ALA A 18 0.37 11.29 -7.22
C ALA A 18 1.69 11.86 -7.80
N PRO A 19 2.11 13.07 -7.42
CA PRO A 19 3.33 13.70 -7.95
C PRO A 19 4.57 12.82 -7.73
N GLY A 20 5.32 12.54 -8.80
CA GLY A 20 6.53 11.71 -8.75
C GLY A 20 6.28 10.20 -8.72
N LEU A 21 5.03 9.75 -8.54
CA LEU A 21 4.61 8.34 -8.55
C LEU A 21 3.39 8.11 -9.45
N ALA A 22 3.16 8.98 -10.42
CA ALA A 22 2.02 8.89 -11.33
C ALA A 22 2.06 7.60 -12.15
N CYS A 23 0.89 7.01 -12.38
CA CYS A 23 0.72 5.79 -13.17
C CYS A 23 -0.48 5.92 -14.12
N SER A 24 -0.89 4.82 -14.77
CA SER A 24 -2.06 4.85 -15.65
C SER A 24 -3.32 5.22 -14.86
N PRO A 25 -4.08 6.26 -15.25
CA PRO A 25 -5.30 6.68 -14.55
C PRO A 25 -6.54 5.89 -14.98
N PHE A 26 -6.35 4.75 -15.62
CA PHE A 26 -7.43 3.86 -16.06
C PHE A 26 -6.99 2.40 -15.98
N VAL A 27 -7.96 1.52 -15.82
CA VAL A 27 -7.74 0.07 -15.75
C VAL A 27 -7.19 -0.45 -17.07
N ALA A 28 -6.04 -1.13 -16.99
CA ALA A 28 -5.39 -1.80 -18.11
C ALA A 28 -4.86 -3.17 -17.65
N THR A 29 -5.73 -4.18 -17.62
CA THR A 29 -5.40 -5.56 -17.26
C THR A 29 -5.55 -6.53 -18.45
N SER A 30 -4.66 -7.51 -18.51
CA SER A 30 -4.68 -8.60 -19.50
C SER A 30 -5.40 -9.85 -19.01
N ALA A 31 -5.71 -9.94 -17.71
CA ALA A 31 -6.40 -11.07 -17.10
C ALA A 31 -7.31 -10.60 -15.96
N SER A 32 -8.38 -11.35 -15.69
CA SER A 32 -9.24 -11.10 -14.55
C SER A 32 -8.67 -11.71 -13.27
N SER A 33 -8.94 -11.08 -12.14
CA SER A 33 -8.65 -11.53 -10.79
C SER A 33 -9.85 -11.26 -9.87
N GLU A 34 -9.70 -11.57 -8.58
CA GLU A 34 -10.67 -11.22 -7.53
C GLU A 34 -10.81 -9.70 -7.29
N THR A 35 -9.94 -8.88 -7.87
CA THR A 35 -9.89 -7.42 -7.63
C THR A 35 -10.10 -6.58 -8.89
N VAL A 36 -9.94 -7.15 -10.08
CA VAL A 36 -10.14 -6.45 -11.36
C VAL A 36 -10.58 -7.41 -12.45
N SER A 37 -11.36 -6.93 -13.43
CA SER A 37 -11.78 -7.72 -14.59
C SER A 37 -11.25 -7.13 -15.89
N VAL A 38 -10.99 -7.97 -16.91
CA VAL A 38 -10.71 -7.51 -18.28
C VAL A 38 -11.84 -6.65 -18.86
N PHE A 39 -13.07 -6.82 -18.35
CA PHE A 39 -14.23 -6.00 -18.73
C PHE A 39 -14.25 -4.61 -18.09
N ASP A 40 -13.33 -4.35 -17.14
CA ASP A 40 -13.17 -3.04 -16.51
C ASP A 40 -12.14 -2.17 -17.25
N ASN A 41 -11.48 -2.70 -18.28
CA ASN A 41 -10.50 -1.95 -19.07
C ASN A 41 -11.06 -0.63 -19.62
N GLY A 42 -10.28 0.44 -19.46
CA GLY A 42 -10.65 1.81 -19.84
C GLY A 42 -11.54 2.53 -18.83
N MET A 43 -11.95 1.88 -17.74
CA MET A 43 -12.56 2.55 -16.60
C MET A 43 -11.53 3.42 -15.89
N ASP A 44 -11.92 4.64 -15.52
CA ASP A 44 -11.08 5.55 -14.76
C ASP A 44 -10.73 4.96 -13.38
N ILE A 45 -9.52 5.25 -12.92
CA ILE A 45 -9.05 4.97 -11.56
C ILE A 45 -8.96 6.31 -10.84
N GLU A 46 -9.66 6.41 -9.70
CA GLU A 46 -9.57 7.57 -8.81
C GLU A 46 -8.65 7.25 -7.62
N GLN A 47 -8.33 8.26 -6.80
CA GLN A 47 -7.68 8.01 -5.53
C GLN A 47 -8.57 7.14 -4.63
N VAL A 48 -7.99 6.12 -4.01
CA VAL A 48 -8.68 5.27 -3.04
C VAL A 48 -7.88 5.19 -1.74
N ASP A 49 -8.48 5.63 -0.64
CA ASP A 49 -7.96 5.40 0.70
C ASP A 49 -8.35 3.99 1.16
N TRP A 50 -7.39 3.07 1.15
CA TRP A 50 -7.59 1.67 1.56
C TRP A 50 -7.71 1.55 3.07
N ILE A 51 -6.81 2.23 3.77
CA ILE A 51 -6.78 2.37 5.22
C ILE A 51 -6.80 3.86 5.53
N ARG A 52 -7.68 4.30 6.43
CA ARG A 52 -7.72 5.67 6.93
C ARG A 52 -7.66 5.66 8.45
N ASP A 53 -6.67 6.35 9.03
CA ASP A 53 -6.44 6.42 10.48
C ASP A 53 -6.42 5.05 11.19
N GLY A 54 -5.77 4.07 10.55
CA GLY A 54 -5.65 2.68 11.02
C GLY A 54 -6.90 1.81 10.83
N VAL A 55 -7.95 2.32 10.18
CA VAL A 55 -9.22 1.62 9.93
C VAL A 55 -9.36 1.27 8.45
N ILE A 56 -9.81 0.04 8.15
CA ILE A 56 -10.10 -0.41 6.79
C ILE A 56 -11.25 0.41 6.21
N ASN A 57 -10.97 1.20 5.17
CA ASN A 57 -11.88 2.16 4.56
C ASN A 57 -12.44 1.68 3.20
N ALA A 58 -11.66 0.93 2.43
CA ALA A 58 -12.06 0.35 1.14
C ALA A 58 -11.51 -1.07 0.97
N LEU A 59 -12.17 -1.87 0.14
CA LEU A 59 -11.69 -3.16 -0.34
C LEU A 59 -11.66 -3.13 -1.87
N ALA A 60 -10.70 -3.81 -2.49
CA ALA A 60 -10.63 -3.89 -3.94
C ALA A 60 -11.54 -5.01 -4.45
N TYR A 61 -12.28 -4.73 -5.52
CA TYR A 61 -13.15 -5.69 -6.20
C TYR A 61 -13.48 -5.22 -7.62
N PRO A 62 -13.81 -6.12 -8.56
CA PRO A 62 -14.24 -5.75 -9.90
C PRO A 62 -15.51 -4.89 -9.86
N ARG A 63 -15.71 -4.04 -10.87
CA ARG A 63 -16.91 -3.18 -10.98
C ARG A 63 -18.21 -3.98 -10.92
N ALA A 64 -18.22 -5.21 -11.45
CA ALA A 64 -19.39 -6.09 -11.41
C ALA A 64 -19.79 -6.47 -9.97
N ALA A 65 -18.81 -6.79 -9.11
CA ALA A 65 -19.07 -7.08 -7.70
C ALA A 65 -19.52 -5.82 -6.95
N ALA A 66 -18.92 -4.66 -7.25
CA ALA A 66 -19.38 -3.38 -6.73
C ALA A 66 -20.89 -3.18 -7.00
N ALA A 67 -21.31 -3.42 -8.25
CA ALA A 67 -22.71 -3.29 -8.66
C ALA A 67 -23.62 -4.33 -7.97
N GLU A 68 -23.18 -5.58 -7.82
CA GLU A 68 -23.93 -6.65 -7.16
C GLU A 68 -24.25 -6.30 -5.69
N PHE A 69 -23.28 -5.76 -4.97
CA PHE A 69 -23.43 -5.41 -3.54
C PHE A 69 -23.85 -3.96 -3.29
N GLY A 70 -24.08 -3.17 -4.35
CA GLY A 70 -24.40 -1.74 -4.22
C GLY A 70 -23.29 -0.93 -3.55
N ALA A 71 -22.04 -1.34 -3.72
CA ALA A 71 -20.87 -0.71 -3.14
C ALA A 71 -20.20 0.27 -4.14
N PRO A 72 -19.46 1.28 -3.66
CA PRO A 72 -18.66 2.15 -4.53
C PRO A 72 -17.61 1.34 -5.30
N VAL A 73 -17.34 1.66 -6.56
CA VAL A 73 -16.23 1.00 -7.27
C VAL A 73 -14.90 1.41 -6.62
N ALA A 74 -14.05 0.42 -6.30
CA ALA A 74 -12.72 0.65 -5.75
C ALA A 74 -11.71 -0.28 -6.42
N VAL A 75 -10.84 0.31 -7.26
CA VAL A 75 -9.76 -0.39 -7.97
C VAL A 75 -8.45 0.31 -7.67
N ALA A 76 -7.39 -0.47 -7.46
CA ALA A 76 -6.07 0.06 -7.14
C ALA A 76 -5.36 0.64 -8.37
N ALA A 77 -4.77 1.82 -8.20
CA ALA A 77 -3.71 2.31 -9.05
C ALA A 77 -2.42 1.50 -8.81
N ASP A 78 -1.44 1.63 -9.71
CA ASP A 78 -0.16 0.89 -9.65
C ASP A 78 0.82 1.42 -8.57
N ASN A 79 0.34 2.25 -7.65
CA ASN A 79 1.12 2.80 -6.55
C ASN A 79 0.41 2.63 -5.21
N LEU A 80 1.19 2.70 -4.13
CA LEU A 80 0.70 2.80 -2.76
C LEU A 80 1.51 3.88 -2.05
N LEU A 81 0.80 4.81 -1.42
CA LEU A 81 1.33 5.92 -0.65
C LEU A 81 0.84 5.79 0.78
N MET A 82 1.71 6.11 1.73
CA MET A 82 1.39 6.07 3.15
C MET A 82 1.72 7.40 3.80
N THR A 83 0.77 7.92 4.56
CA THR A 83 0.95 9.07 5.45
C THR A 83 0.66 8.65 6.89
N GLY A 84 1.25 9.37 7.83
CA GLY A 84 1.14 9.07 9.25
C GLY A 84 2.52 9.00 9.91
N GLY A 85 2.54 8.80 11.21
CA GLY A 85 3.76 8.94 12.01
C GLY A 85 4.12 10.41 12.26
N SER A 86 4.73 10.67 13.41
CA SER A 86 5.10 12.02 13.85
C SER A 86 6.60 12.21 14.05
N ALA A 87 7.38 11.13 14.03
CA ALA A 87 8.81 11.17 14.28
C ALA A 87 9.59 11.43 12.99
N ALA A 88 10.56 12.33 13.05
CA ALA A 88 11.54 12.49 11.98
C ALA A 88 12.51 11.31 11.93
N LEU A 89 13.17 11.08 10.79
CA LEU A 89 14.15 10.01 10.65
C LEU A 89 15.27 10.12 11.69
N ASP A 90 15.82 11.32 11.89
CA ASP A 90 16.89 11.56 12.87
C ASP A 90 16.44 11.25 14.30
N GLU A 91 15.18 11.48 14.64
CA GLU A 91 14.61 11.14 15.95
C GLU A 91 14.49 9.62 16.10
N MET A 92 14.02 8.93 15.06
CA MET A 92 13.96 7.46 15.04
C MET A 92 15.35 6.85 15.19
N VAL A 93 16.36 7.38 14.48
CA VAL A 93 17.76 6.95 14.61
C VAL A 93 18.27 7.20 16.03
N ALA A 94 18.14 8.42 16.55
CA ALA A 94 18.63 8.78 17.89
C ALA A 94 17.99 7.97 19.02
N SER A 95 16.74 7.53 18.85
CA SER A 95 16.02 6.69 19.82
C SER A 95 16.35 5.20 19.76
N THR A 96 17.16 4.77 18.78
CA THR A 96 17.51 3.36 18.57
C THR A 96 18.87 3.03 19.21
N GLU A 97 18.87 2.20 20.24
CA GLU A 97 20.11 1.71 20.88
C GLU A 97 20.92 0.84 19.93
N ARG A 98 20.28 -0.12 19.27
CA ARG A 98 20.92 -0.99 18.27
C ARG A 98 19.91 -1.54 17.28
N GLY A 99 20.12 -1.27 15.99
CA GLY A 99 19.18 -1.67 14.94
C GLY A 99 19.76 -1.57 13.52
N LEU A 100 18.94 -1.92 12.53
CA LEU A 100 19.27 -1.70 11.11
C LEU A 100 18.28 -0.70 10.51
N LEU A 101 18.79 0.37 9.93
CA LEU A 101 18.01 1.25 9.07
C LEU A 101 18.04 0.69 7.64
N LEU A 102 16.86 0.29 7.16
CA LEU A 102 16.65 -0.23 5.81
C LEU A 102 15.97 0.83 4.96
N THR A 103 16.67 1.35 3.95
CA THR A 103 16.12 2.38 3.05
C THR A 103 15.69 1.81 1.70
N THR A 104 16.15 0.61 1.37
CA THR A 104 15.89 -0.01 0.06
C THR A 104 15.64 -1.51 0.21
N LEU A 105 14.44 -1.93 -0.18
CA LEU A 105 14.02 -3.32 -0.27
C LEU A 105 13.89 -3.72 -1.74
N TRP A 106 14.14 -4.99 -2.03
CA TRP A 106 14.20 -5.50 -3.39
C TRP A 106 13.67 -6.93 -3.48
N TYR A 107 13.02 -7.26 -4.61
CA TYR A 107 12.39 -8.56 -4.85
C TYR A 107 11.50 -9.05 -3.70
N ILE A 108 10.65 -8.17 -3.15
CA ILE A 108 9.63 -8.59 -2.19
C ILE A 108 8.61 -9.48 -2.92
N ARG A 109 8.31 -10.64 -2.34
CA ARG A 109 7.35 -11.61 -2.86
C ARG A 109 6.52 -12.20 -1.73
N GLU A 110 5.29 -12.53 -2.04
CA GLU A 110 4.43 -13.30 -1.14
C GLU A 110 4.87 -14.77 -1.16
N VAL A 111 5.01 -15.35 0.03
CA VAL A 111 5.24 -16.79 0.25
C VAL A 111 3.93 -17.47 0.64
N ASP A 112 3.18 -16.83 1.53
CA ASP A 112 1.82 -17.25 1.92
C ASP A 112 0.95 -16.00 2.14
N PRO A 113 0.03 -15.69 1.21
CA PRO A 113 -0.87 -14.54 1.31
C PRO A 113 -1.84 -14.63 2.49
N THR A 114 -2.16 -15.84 2.97
CA THR A 114 -3.14 -16.03 4.05
C THR A 114 -2.59 -15.55 5.39
N THR A 115 -1.31 -15.81 5.63
CA THR A 115 -0.61 -15.39 6.85
C THR A 115 0.15 -14.08 6.66
N LEU A 116 0.07 -13.48 5.46
CA LEU A 116 0.87 -12.32 5.05
C LEU A 116 2.37 -12.56 5.20
N LEU A 117 2.83 -13.79 4.94
CA LEU A 117 4.26 -14.11 4.95
C LEU A 117 4.89 -13.64 3.64
N LEU A 118 5.84 -12.71 3.74
CA LEU A 118 6.63 -12.23 2.62
C LEU A 118 8.10 -12.64 2.76
N THR A 119 8.78 -12.70 1.61
CA THR A 119 10.23 -12.84 1.50
C THR A 119 10.79 -11.71 0.63
N GLY A 120 12.07 -11.42 0.75
CA GLY A 120 12.73 -10.41 -0.06
C GLY A 120 14.19 -10.21 0.33
N LEU A 121 14.82 -9.20 -0.28
CA LEU A 121 16.22 -8.86 -0.06
C LEU A 121 16.35 -7.37 0.25
N THR A 122 17.34 -7.01 1.04
CA THR A 122 17.81 -5.63 1.15
C THR A 122 18.83 -5.37 0.04
N ARG A 123 18.78 -4.21 -0.63
CA ARG A 123 19.71 -3.87 -1.71
C ARG A 123 20.27 -2.46 -1.53
N ASP A 124 21.58 -2.32 -1.37
CA ASP A 124 22.27 -1.02 -1.40
C ASP A 124 21.61 0.06 -0.48
N GLY A 125 21.24 -0.32 0.75
CA GLY A 125 20.48 0.54 1.67
C GLY A 125 20.32 -0.05 3.07
N VAL A 126 21.38 -0.65 3.61
CA VAL A 126 21.41 -1.27 4.94
C VAL A 126 22.46 -0.58 5.80
N TYR A 127 22.02 0.07 6.86
CA TYR A 127 22.89 0.81 7.76
C TYR A 127 22.71 0.31 9.19
N LEU A 128 23.82 0.08 9.88
CA LEU A 128 23.81 -0.20 11.31
C LEU A 128 23.54 1.10 12.06
N VAL A 129 22.59 1.06 12.98
CA VAL A 129 22.37 2.11 13.97
C VAL A 129 22.84 1.59 15.32
N GLU A 130 23.77 2.28 15.96
CA GLU A 130 24.29 1.98 17.30
C GLU A 130 24.42 3.26 18.14
N ASP A 131 23.86 3.23 19.35
CA ASP A 131 23.84 4.36 20.29
C ASP A 131 23.31 5.66 19.67
N GLY A 132 22.25 5.54 18.86
CA GLY A 132 21.59 6.66 18.22
C GLY A 132 22.29 7.22 16.97
N ARG A 133 23.15 6.44 16.29
CA ARG A 133 23.93 6.87 15.11
C ARG A 133 24.05 5.79 14.05
#